data_AF-A0A9D6YAU4-F1
#
_entry.id   AF-A0A9D6YAU4-F1
#
_cell.length_a   1.000
_cell.length_b   1.000
_cell.length_c   1.000
_cell.angle_alpha   90.00
_cell.angle_beta   90.00
_cell.angle_gamma   90.00
#
_symmetry.space_group_name_H-M   'P 1'
#
loop_
_entity.id
_entity.type
_entity.pdbx_description
1 polymer ?
#
loop_
_entity_poly.entity_id
_entity_poly.type
_entity_poly.pdbx_seq_one_letter_code
_entity_poly.pdbx_strand_id
1 'polypeptide(L)'
;MNPQPKDYELISELLALRQLDDVYVIRSANAPKNTTSYRYYRAEKDFADLCGWLRGKGVKTKSPIHTLRKEFGRLLTEGYGIYAASTALRHSSVQVTAAFYAEDTRRIVPSLLGRKVTAGNLPTSQLTPTGGIVAA
;
A
#
# COMPACT_ATOMS: atom_id res chain seq x y z
N MET A 1 5.83 6.76 19.59
CA MET A 1 4.57 6.14 19.12
C MET A 1 4.53 4.75 19.71
N ASN A 2 3.68 4.49 20.70
CA ASN A 2 3.58 3.15 21.30
C ASN A 2 2.81 2.25 20.30
N PRO A 3 3.33 1.07 19.92
CA PRO A 3 2.62 0.16 19.03
C PRO A 3 1.25 -0.18 19.62
N GLN A 4 0.24 -0.33 18.77
CA GLN A 4 -1.10 -0.65 19.25
C GLN A 4 -1.13 -2.11 19.74
N PRO A 5 -2.00 -2.47 20.70
CA PRO A 5 -2.03 -3.82 21.30
C PRO A 5 -2.09 -4.97 20.28
N LYS A 6 -2.75 -4.74 19.14
CA LYS A 6 -2.91 -5.73 18.05
C LYS A 6 -1.62 -5.97 17.26
N ASP A 7 -0.70 -5.00 17.22
CA ASP A 7 0.57 -5.15 16.50
C ASP A 7 1.48 -6.18 17.19
N TYR A 8 1.43 -6.22 18.52
CA TYR A 8 2.15 -7.21 19.33
C TYR A 8 1.60 -8.62 19.15
N GLU A 9 0.29 -8.76 18.96
CA GLU A 9 -0.39 -10.04 18.74
C GLU A 9 -0.01 -10.66 17.40
N LEU A 10 0.02 -9.88 16.32
CA LEU A 10 0.47 -10.38 15.02
C LEU A 10 1.94 -10.79 15.04
N ILE A 11 2.81 -9.95 15.64
CA ILE A 11 4.24 -10.26 15.73
C ILE A 11 4.46 -11.52 16.58
N SER A 12 3.73 -11.68 17.68
CA SER A 12 3.84 -12.87 18.53
C SER A 12 3.36 -14.13 17.81
N GLU A 13 2.28 -14.06 17.03
CA GLU A 13 1.82 -15.18 16.18
C GLU A 13 2.88 -15.54 15.12
N LEU A 14 3.43 -14.54 14.42
CA LEU A 14 4.49 -14.77 13.43
C LEU A 14 5.76 -15.38 14.06
N LEU A 15 6.12 -14.92 15.26
CA LEU A 15 7.22 -15.50 16.02
C LEU A 15 6.90 -16.91 16.54
N ALA A 16 5.64 -17.23 16.84
CA ALA A 16 5.22 -18.57 17.24
C ALA A 16 5.29 -19.58 16.08
N LEU A 17 5.11 -19.12 14.85
CA LEU A 17 5.29 -19.95 13.65
C LEU A 17 6.78 -20.24 13.36
N ARG A 18 7.66 -19.33 13.77
CA ARG A 18 9.12 -19.48 13.62
C ARG A 18 9.63 -20.64 14.49
N GLN A 19 10.42 -21.52 13.88
CA GLN A 19 11.22 -22.51 14.59
C GLN A 19 12.52 -21.85 15.06
N LEU A 20 12.90 -22.01 16.33
CA LEU A 20 14.06 -21.33 16.94
C LEU A 20 15.38 -21.60 16.20
N ASP A 21 15.44 -22.74 15.51
CA ASP A 21 16.58 -23.28 14.76
C ASP A 21 16.59 -22.90 13.27
N ASP A 22 15.49 -22.36 12.71
CA ASP A 22 15.44 -21.93 11.30
C ASP A 22 15.67 -20.41 11.17
N VAL A 23 16.41 -20.03 10.13
CA VAL A 23 16.69 -18.64 9.74
C VAL A 23 15.45 -18.00 9.11
N TYR A 24 14.53 -18.81 8.58
CA TYR A 24 13.33 -18.34 7.90
C TYR A 24 12.08 -18.35 8.78
N VAL A 25 11.21 -17.35 8.59
CA VAL A 25 9.91 -17.28 9.31
C VAL A 25 8.89 -18.25 8.70
N ILE A 26 8.82 -18.30 7.37
CA ILE A 26 7.94 -19.23 6.65
C ILE A 26 8.69 -20.53 6.43
N ARG A 27 8.08 -21.66 6.78
CA ARG A 27 8.69 -22.97 6.62
C ARG A 27 8.53 -23.45 5.18
N SER A 28 9.56 -24.08 4.64
CA SER A 28 9.47 -24.76 3.36
C SER A 28 10.47 -25.91 3.33
N ALA A 29 10.05 -27.04 2.76
CA ALA A 29 10.91 -28.18 2.50
C ALA A 29 11.98 -27.88 1.43
N ASN A 30 11.80 -26.81 0.66
CA ASN A 30 12.75 -26.40 -0.35
C ASN A 30 13.96 -25.72 0.31
N ALA A 31 15.17 -26.13 -0.09
CA ALA A 31 16.40 -25.46 0.32
C ALA A 31 16.54 -24.08 -0.38
N PRO A 32 17.14 -23.07 0.24
CA PRO A 32 17.44 -21.81 -0.44
C PRO A 32 18.45 -22.04 -1.58
N LYS A 33 18.18 -21.47 -2.75
CA LYS A 33 19.09 -21.51 -3.91
C LYS A 33 19.37 -20.09 -4.36
N ASN A 34 20.62 -19.65 -4.20
CA ASN A 34 21.05 -18.28 -4.52
C ASN A 34 21.79 -18.17 -5.87
N THR A 35 22.17 -19.29 -6.48
CA THR A 35 23.00 -19.33 -7.71
C THR A 35 22.19 -19.57 -8.98
N THR A 36 20.87 -19.62 -8.89
CA THR A 36 20.02 -20.06 -9.99
C THR A 36 19.69 -18.91 -10.94
N SER A 37 19.73 -19.16 -12.25
CA SER A 37 19.44 -18.15 -13.29
C SER A 37 17.95 -17.87 -13.49
N TYR A 38 17.08 -18.76 -13.03
CA TYR A 38 15.62 -18.60 -13.07
C TYR A 38 15.05 -18.14 -11.73
N ARG A 39 13.80 -17.67 -11.74
CA ARG A 39 13.08 -17.23 -10.53
C ARG A 39 12.79 -18.43 -9.63
N TYR A 40 13.51 -18.52 -8.52
CA TYR A 40 13.30 -19.53 -7.50
C TYR A 40 12.83 -18.87 -6.21
N TYR A 41 11.64 -19.25 -5.74
CA TYR A 41 11.15 -18.87 -4.43
C TYR A 41 11.08 -20.10 -3.52
N ARG A 42 11.64 -20.00 -2.32
CA ARG A 42 11.74 -21.12 -1.38
C ARG A 42 10.35 -21.61 -0.96
N ALA A 43 9.48 -20.70 -0.54
CA ALA A 43 8.13 -21.00 -0.05
C ALA A 43 7.09 -20.95 -1.19
N GLU A 44 7.40 -21.57 -2.34
CA GLU A 44 6.55 -21.55 -3.53
C GLU A 44 5.14 -22.08 -3.26
N LYS A 45 5.00 -23.13 -2.44
CA LYS A 45 3.70 -23.69 -2.07
C LYS A 45 2.82 -22.65 -1.38
N ASP A 46 3.31 -22.04 -0.30
CA ASP A 46 2.55 -21.03 0.44
C ASP A 46 2.27 -19.79 -0.41
N PHE A 47 3.21 -19.44 -1.29
CA PHE A 47 3.04 -18.36 -2.26
C PHE A 47 1.88 -18.64 -3.24
N ALA A 48 1.82 -19.85 -3.77
CA ALA A 48 0.75 -20.28 -4.67
C ALA A 48 -0.60 -20.36 -3.93
N ASP A 49 -0.61 -20.92 -2.71
CA ASP A 49 -1.82 -21.04 -1.88
C ASP A 49 -2.39 -19.65 -1.54
N LEU A 50 -1.53 -18.68 -1.16
CA LEU A 50 -1.93 -17.29 -0.94
C LEU A 50 -2.49 -16.64 -2.21
N CYS A 51 -1.83 -16.85 -3.35
CA CYS A 51 -2.32 -16.33 -4.63
C CYS A 51 -3.69 -16.94 -5.00
N GLY A 52 -3.91 -18.22 -4.72
CA GLY A 52 -5.18 -18.90 -4.90
C GLY A 52 -6.28 -18.30 -4.02
N TRP A 53 -5.98 -18.11 -2.73
CA TRP A 53 -6.90 -17.47 -1.78
C TRP A 53 -7.29 -16.05 -2.21
N LEU A 54 -6.32 -15.22 -2.61
CA LEU A 54 -6.57 -13.85 -3.07
C LEU A 54 -7.47 -13.82 -4.31
N ARG A 55 -7.26 -14.73 -5.26
CA ARG A 55 -8.13 -14.87 -6.44
C ARG A 55 -9.54 -15.29 -6.04
N GLY A 56 -9.68 -16.20 -5.07
CA GLY A 56 -10.96 -16.57 -4.47
C GLY A 56 -11.68 -15.40 -3.80
N LYS A 57 -10.95 -14.40 -3.30
CA LYS A 57 -11.49 -13.14 -2.78
C LYS A 57 -11.80 -12.09 -3.86
N GLY A 58 -11.63 -12.41 -5.14
CA GLY A 58 -11.94 -11.52 -6.26
C GLY A 58 -10.77 -10.69 -6.77
N VAL A 59 -9.54 -10.93 -6.30
CA VAL A 59 -8.34 -10.26 -6.83
C VAL A 59 -7.98 -10.86 -8.20
N LYS A 60 -8.37 -10.18 -9.29
CA LYS A 60 -8.19 -10.65 -10.68
C LYS A 60 -6.89 -10.18 -11.35
N THR A 61 -6.00 -9.53 -10.61
CA THR A 61 -4.76 -8.96 -11.17
C THR A 61 -3.75 -10.06 -11.51
N LYS A 62 -2.85 -9.77 -12.46
CA LYS A 62 -1.74 -10.67 -12.82
C LYS A 62 -0.79 -10.92 -11.64
N SER A 63 -0.72 -9.98 -10.69
CA SER A 63 0.17 -10.02 -9.53
C SER A 63 -0.61 -9.80 -8.22
N PRO A 64 -1.33 -10.81 -7.70
CA PRO A 64 -2.22 -10.65 -6.55
C PRO A 64 -1.52 -10.13 -5.29
N ILE A 65 -0.30 -10.63 -5.00
CA ILE A 65 0.48 -10.19 -3.83
C ILE A 65 0.93 -8.74 -3.97
N HIS A 66 1.24 -8.28 -5.18
CA HIS A 66 1.56 -6.88 -5.40
C HIS A 66 0.33 -5.99 -5.18
N THR A 67 -0.88 -6.47 -5.51
CA THR A 67 -2.13 -5.79 -5.15
C THR A 67 -2.31 -5.70 -3.64
N LEU A 68 -2.04 -6.77 -2.89
CA LEU A 68 -2.09 -6.74 -1.42
C LEU A 68 -1.09 -5.71 -0.84
N ARG A 69 0.13 -5.65 -1.38
CA ARG A 69 1.11 -4.62 -0.99
C ARG A 69 0.62 -3.20 -1.31
N LYS A 70 -0.12 -3.02 -2.41
CA LYS A 70 -0.72 -1.73 -2.75
C LYS A 70 -1.80 -1.32 -1.75
N GLU A 71 -2.69 -2.24 -1.40
CA GLU A 71 -3.72 -1.97 -0.39
C GLU A 71 -3.11 -1.63 0.98
N PHE A 72 -2.04 -2.33 1.38
CA PHE A 72 -1.28 -1.96 2.57
C PHE A 72 -0.73 -0.52 2.50
N GLY A 73 -0.12 -0.15 1.38
CA GLY A 73 0.38 1.22 1.15
C GLY A 73 -0.71 2.29 1.21
N ARG A 74 -1.87 1.99 0.63
CA ARG A 74 -3.06 2.84 0.67
C ARG A 74 -3.54 3.06 2.11
N LEU A 75 -3.77 1.99 2.88
CA LEU A 75 -4.23 2.10 4.27
C LEU A 75 -3.26 2.90 5.14
N LEU A 76 -1.95 2.74 4.94
CA LEU A 76 -0.94 3.54 5.64
C LEU A 76 -1.00 5.01 5.26
N THR A 77 -1.19 5.31 3.98
CA THR A 77 -1.31 6.69 3.50
C THR A 77 -2.55 7.35 4.09
N GLU A 78 -3.68 6.63 4.12
CA GLU A 78 -4.95 7.12 4.67
C GLU A 78 -4.90 7.35 6.18
N GLY A 79 -4.22 6.48 6.94
CA GLY A 79 -4.17 6.54 8.41
C GLY A 79 -3.00 7.34 9.00
N TYR A 80 -1.81 7.26 8.40
CA TYR A 80 -0.55 7.78 8.96
C TYR A 80 0.16 8.77 8.01
N GLY A 81 -0.39 9.00 6.82
CA GLY A 81 0.16 9.90 5.83
C GLY A 81 1.25 9.28 4.95
N ILE A 82 1.63 10.04 3.92
CA ILE A 82 2.44 9.54 2.81
C ILE A 82 3.89 9.19 3.19
N TYR A 83 4.48 9.87 4.18
CA TYR A 83 5.84 9.59 4.65
C TYR A 83 5.92 8.26 5.38
N ALA A 84 4.93 7.96 6.25
CA ALA A 84 4.86 6.67 6.94
C ALA A 84 4.70 5.52 5.95
N ALA A 85 3.83 5.69 4.94
CA ALA A 85 3.65 4.72 3.86
C ALA A 85 4.95 4.52 3.05
N SER A 86 5.65 5.59 2.70
CA SER A 86 6.92 5.52 1.94
C SER A 86 8.00 4.74 2.69
N THR A 87 8.14 4.98 4.00
CA THR A 87 9.08 4.26 4.86
C THR A 87 8.72 2.78 4.98
N ALA A 88 7.44 2.46 5.22
CA ALA A 88 6.98 1.07 5.34
C ALA A 88 7.13 0.27 4.04
N LEU A 89 6.87 0.90 2.90
CA LEU A 89 7.06 0.29 1.58
C LEU A 89 8.52 0.29 1.10
N ARG A 90 9.42 0.97 1.81
CA ARG A 90 10.83 1.18 1.45
C ARG A 90 11.03 1.79 0.06
N HIS A 91 10.20 2.76 -0.29
CA HIS A 91 10.39 3.51 -1.53
C HIS A 91 11.53 4.52 -1.37
N SER A 92 12.32 4.70 -2.43
CA SER A 92 13.45 5.63 -2.45
C SER A 92 13.01 7.09 -2.32
N SER A 93 11.79 7.41 -2.74
CA SER A 93 11.21 8.74 -2.62
C SER A 93 9.70 8.70 -2.41
N VAL A 94 9.19 9.75 -1.79
CA VAL A 94 7.76 9.94 -1.51
C VAL A 94 6.97 10.09 -2.81
N GLN A 95 7.60 10.62 -3.87
CA GLN A 95 7.01 10.77 -5.19
C GLN A 95 6.62 9.42 -5.79
N VAL A 96 7.40 8.36 -5.56
CA VAL A 96 7.05 7.00 -5.98
C VAL A 96 5.79 6.53 -5.26
N THR A 97 5.70 6.79 -3.96
CA THR A 97 4.49 6.49 -3.16
C THR A 97 3.30 7.32 -3.65
N ALA A 98 3.50 8.59 -3.97
CA ALA A 98 2.46 9.48 -4.46
C ALA A 98 1.87 8.98 -5.80
N ALA A 99 2.71 8.54 -6.73
CA ALA A 99 2.25 8.05 -8.03
C ALA A 99 1.30 6.84 -7.94
N PHE A 100 1.40 6.02 -6.88
CA PHE A 100 0.58 4.83 -6.73
C PHE A 100 -0.57 4.96 -5.73
N TYR A 101 -0.51 5.93 -4.81
CA TYR A 101 -1.46 6.05 -3.70
C TYR A 101 -2.00 7.46 -3.44
N ALA A 102 -1.45 8.50 -4.09
CA ALA A 102 -1.93 9.88 -3.93
C ALA A 102 -3.13 10.24 -4.83
N GLU A 103 -3.74 9.27 -5.50
CA GLU A 103 -5.09 9.44 -6.07
C GLU A 103 -6.17 9.58 -4.99
N ASP A 104 -5.80 9.61 -3.71
CA ASP A 104 -6.66 10.12 -2.65
C ASP A 104 -6.99 11.60 -2.90
N THR A 105 -8.00 11.82 -3.73
CA THR A 105 -8.48 13.12 -4.23
C THR A 105 -9.29 13.87 -3.17
N ARG A 106 -9.17 13.48 -1.89
CA ARG A 106 -9.72 14.23 -0.78
C ARG A 106 -9.08 15.62 -0.78
N ARG A 107 -9.79 16.58 -1.37
CA ARG A 107 -9.42 17.99 -1.42
C ARG A 107 -9.46 18.53 0.00
N ILE A 108 -8.35 18.40 0.72
CA ILE A 108 -8.15 19.07 2.00
C ILE A 108 -7.92 20.53 1.63
N VAL A 109 -8.98 21.34 1.66
CA VAL A 109 -8.82 22.80 1.69
C VAL A 109 -8.33 23.12 3.09
N PRO A 110 -7.05 23.53 3.28
CA PRO A 110 -6.65 24.03 4.58
C PRO A 110 -7.51 25.26 4.85
N SER A 111 -8.40 25.16 5.83
CA SER A 111 -9.17 26.32 6.28
C SER A 111 -8.16 27.26 6.93
N LEU A 112 -7.75 28.28 6.17
CA LEU A 112 -6.76 29.27 6.60
C LEU A 112 -7.20 30.07 7.85
N LEU A 113 -8.47 29.90 8.27
CA LEU A 113 -9.15 30.70 9.29
C LEU A 113 -10.10 29.86 10.17
N GLY A 114 -9.76 28.61 10.50
CA GLY A 114 -10.47 27.83 11.54
C GLY A 114 -11.95 27.55 11.30
N ARG A 115 -12.49 27.86 10.11
CA ARG A 115 -13.90 27.68 9.76
C ARG A 115 -14.07 26.31 9.13
N LYS A 116 -14.86 25.44 9.77
CA LYS A 116 -15.34 24.20 9.13
C LYS A 116 -16.16 24.59 7.91
N VAL A 117 -15.67 24.28 6.71
CA VAL A 117 -16.44 24.45 5.48
C VAL A 117 -17.42 23.28 5.40
N THR A 118 -18.65 23.47 5.86
CA THR A 118 -19.76 22.57 5.55
C THR A 118 -20.12 22.74 4.07
N ALA A 119 -20.37 21.62 3.39
CA ALA A 119 -20.52 21.50 1.94
C ALA A 119 -21.63 22.36 1.27
N GLY A 120 -22.38 23.16 2.04
CA GLY A 120 -23.47 23.99 1.55
C GLY A 120 -23.08 25.35 0.95
N ASN A 121 -21.80 25.77 0.98
CA ASN A 121 -21.43 27.16 0.67
C ASN A 121 -20.22 27.34 -0.27
N LEU A 122 -19.93 26.39 -1.15
CA LEU A 122 -18.92 26.62 -2.20
C LEU A 122 -19.52 27.52 -3.30
N PRO A 123 -18.94 28.71 -3.59
CA PRO A 123 -19.37 29.50 -4.73
C PRO A 123 -18.98 28.77 -6.02
N THR A 124 -19.98 28.37 -6.81
CA THR A 124 -19.82 27.73 -8.13
C THR A 124 -19.25 28.66 -9.22
N SER A 125 -18.97 29.94 -8.94
CA SER A 125 -18.35 30.81 -9.95
C SER A 125 -16.85 30.56 -10.03
N GLN A 126 -16.30 30.50 -11.25
CA GLN A 126 -14.89 30.35 -11.62
C GLN A 126 -14.43 28.93 -12.03
N LEU A 127 -15.24 28.24 -12.83
CA LEU A 127 -14.72 27.32 -13.85
C LEU A 127 -15.15 27.81 -15.25
N THR A 128 -14.37 28.70 -15.85
CA THR A 128 -14.33 28.87 -17.30
C THR A 128 -12.87 28.99 -17.74
N PRO A 129 -12.31 27.98 -18.44
CA PRO A 129 -11.12 28.14 -19.23
C PRO A 129 -11.53 28.20 -20.71
N THR A 130 -11.61 29.40 -21.29
CA THR A 130 -11.65 29.51 -22.76
C THR A 130 -10.76 30.65 -23.20
N GLY A 131 -9.48 30.32 -23.39
CA GLY A 131 -8.57 31.11 -24.20
C GLY A 131 -9.10 31.19 -25.62
N GLY A 132 -9.06 32.40 -26.18
CA GLY A 132 -9.42 32.66 -27.56
C GLY A 132 -8.43 32.03 -28.53
N ILE A 133 -8.96 31.51 -29.62
CA ILE A 133 -8.23 31.32 -30.87
C ILE A 133 -8.99 32.15 -31.90
N VAL A 134 -8.37 33.24 -32.33
CA VAL A 134 -8.83 34.08 -33.43
C VAL A 134 -8.51 33.37 -34.75
N ALA A 135 -9.52 33.22 -35.60
CA ALA A 135 -9.39 32.80 -36.98
C ALA A 135 -9.10 34.04 -37.86
N ALA A 136 -8.14 33.90 -38.79
CA ALA A 136 -7.97 34.72 -39.98
C ALA A 136 -7.69 33.77 -41.15
#